data_AF-A0A7C5XL82-F1
#
_entry.id   AF-A0A7C5XL82-F1
#
_cell.length_a   1.000
_cell.length_b   1.000
_cell.length_c   1.000
_cell.angle_alpha   90.00
_cell.angle_beta   90.00
_cell.angle_gamma   90.00
#
_symmetry.space_group_name_H-M   'P 1'
#
loop_
_entity.id
_entity.type
_entity.pdbx_description
1 polymer ?
#
loop_
_entity_poly.entity_id
_entity_poly.type
_entity_poly.pdbx_seq_one_letter_code
_entity_poly.pdbx_strand_id
1 'polypeptide(L)'
;MPCPWYQHGMCTSPKLTEPTDAIVSIERCTSDSIYRNCSYYVESSSTFSQKRQYIRRERTIKIYPPIHVLPQNTKVECIDSELINLENGIRVGYCRILDRPLTRYEIYICNKNWQNCPYRFVIPTANE
;
A
#
# COMPACT_ATOMS: atom_id res chain seq x y z
N MET A 1 4.21 20.01 -24.52
CA MET A 1 2.74 20.08 -24.36
C MET A 1 2.44 20.78 -23.05
N PRO A 2 1.57 21.79 -23.02
CA PRO A 2 1.22 22.50 -21.78
C PRO A 2 0.48 21.57 -20.80
N CYS A 3 0.43 21.98 -19.53
CA CYS A 3 -0.23 21.24 -18.47
C CYS A 3 -1.71 20.96 -18.82
N PRO A 4 -2.19 19.70 -18.74
CA PRO A 4 -3.57 19.34 -19.08
C PRO A 4 -4.60 19.93 -18.11
N TRP A 5 -4.18 20.26 -16.88
CA TRP A 5 -5.02 20.85 -15.83
C TRP A 5 -5.00 22.37 -15.82
N TYR A 6 -4.38 23.01 -16.82
CA TYR A 6 -4.39 24.45 -16.97
C TYR A 6 -5.39 24.83 -18.06
N GLN A 7 -6.49 25.47 -17.67
CA GLN A 7 -7.57 25.84 -18.58
C GLN A 7 -8.01 27.28 -18.30
N HIS A 8 -8.05 28.12 -19.33
CA HIS A 8 -8.56 29.50 -19.28
C HIS A 8 -7.95 30.38 -18.16
N GLY A 9 -6.65 30.22 -17.89
CA GLY A 9 -5.97 30.98 -16.82
C GLY A 9 -6.13 30.41 -15.41
N MET A 10 -6.84 29.29 -15.25
CA MET A 10 -7.10 28.65 -13.97
C MET A 10 -6.54 27.23 -13.91
N CYS A 11 -6.24 26.76 -12.70
CA CYS A 11 -5.87 25.37 -12.44
C CYS A 11 -7.14 24.57 -12.11
N THR A 12 -7.42 23.55 -12.92
CA THR A 12 -8.55 22.61 -12.77
C THR A 12 -8.08 21.26 -12.25
N SER A 13 -7.02 21.24 -11.44
CA SER A 13 -6.47 20.00 -10.90
C SER A 13 -7.50 19.27 -10.04
N PRO A 14 -7.58 17.92 -10.10
CA PRO A 14 -8.45 17.12 -9.23
C PRO A 14 -8.12 17.26 -7.73
N LYS A 15 -6.95 17.81 -7.38
CA LYS A 15 -6.55 18.06 -5.98
C LYS A 15 -7.18 19.33 -5.41
N LEU A 16 -7.83 20.14 -6.23
CA LEU A 16 -8.51 21.36 -5.83
C LEU A 16 -10.02 21.08 -5.77
N THR A 17 -10.67 21.62 -4.75
CA THR A 17 -12.13 21.54 -4.61
C THR A 17 -12.85 22.39 -5.66
N GLU A 18 -12.22 23.49 -6.07
CA GLU A 18 -12.73 24.43 -7.07
C GLU A 18 -11.58 24.94 -7.96
N PRO A 19 -11.83 25.27 -9.23
CA PRO A 19 -10.81 25.82 -10.11
C PRO A 19 -10.34 27.18 -9.59
N THR A 20 -9.02 27.37 -9.47
CA THR A 20 -8.44 28.61 -8.94
C THR A 20 -7.20 29.05 -9.73
N ASP A 21 -7.01 30.36 -9.83
CA ASP A 21 -5.86 31.03 -10.42
C ASP A 21 -4.73 31.29 -9.39
N ALA A 22 -5.02 31.23 -8.09
CA ALA A 22 -4.09 31.52 -7.01
C ALA A 22 -2.79 30.67 -7.02
N ILE A 23 -2.85 29.50 -7.66
CA ILE A 23 -1.78 28.49 -7.69
C ILE A 23 -1.13 28.42 -9.10
N VAL A 24 -1.69 29.14 -10.07
CA VAL A 24 -1.22 29.13 -11.46
C VAL A 24 0.08 29.90 -11.58
N SER A 25 1.09 29.24 -12.12
CA SER A 25 2.34 29.87 -12.57
C SER A 25 2.41 29.69 -14.09
N ILE A 26 2.13 30.77 -14.84
CA ILE A 26 1.97 30.74 -16.30
C ILE A 26 3.17 30.05 -16.95
N GLU A 27 4.39 30.47 -16.62
CA GLU A 27 5.65 29.90 -17.15
C GLU A 27 5.76 28.38 -16.93
N ARG A 28 5.32 27.89 -15.77
CA ARG A 28 5.34 26.45 -15.46
C ARG A 28 4.21 25.70 -16.17
N CYS A 29 3.01 26.25 -16.17
CA CYS A 29 1.83 25.63 -16.76
C CYS A 29 1.90 25.54 -18.29
N THR A 30 2.56 26.49 -18.96
CA THR A 30 2.75 26.49 -20.41
C THR A 30 4.04 25.78 -20.86
N SER A 31 4.88 25.35 -19.93
CA SER A 31 6.11 24.60 -20.23
C SER A 31 5.83 23.20 -20.77
N ASP A 32 6.83 22.58 -21.41
CA ASP A 32 6.69 21.24 -21.98
C ASP A 32 6.76 20.10 -20.97
N SER A 33 7.40 20.32 -19.82
CA SER A 33 7.66 19.26 -18.81
C SER A 33 7.75 19.75 -17.37
N ILE A 34 7.96 21.05 -17.13
CA ILE A 34 8.17 21.60 -15.78
C ILE A 34 6.88 21.52 -14.95
N TYR A 35 5.71 21.56 -15.60
CA TYR A 35 4.43 21.36 -14.92
C TYR A 35 4.33 20.02 -14.19
N ARG A 36 5.10 18.98 -14.59
CA ARG A 36 5.11 17.67 -13.92
C ARG A 36 5.62 17.75 -12.48
N ASN A 37 6.45 18.75 -12.17
CA ASN A 37 6.97 19.00 -10.82
C ASN A 37 5.99 19.77 -9.93
N CYS A 38 4.84 20.18 -10.47
CA CYS A 38 3.82 20.86 -9.69
C CYS A 38 3.15 19.87 -8.71
N SER A 39 3.02 20.24 -7.44
CA SER A 39 2.34 19.43 -6.42
C SER A 39 0.88 19.12 -6.79
N TYR A 40 0.26 19.95 -7.64
CA TYR A 40 -1.11 19.80 -8.11
C TYR A 40 -1.22 19.05 -9.45
N TYR A 41 -0.12 18.68 -10.09
CA TYR A 41 -0.17 17.88 -11.30
C TYR A 41 -0.55 16.42 -10.97
N VAL A 42 -1.45 15.86 -11.77
CA VAL A 42 -1.86 14.45 -11.72
C VAL A 42 -1.78 13.91 -13.15
N GLU A 43 -1.24 12.71 -13.36
CA GLU A 43 -1.15 12.16 -14.71
C GLU A 43 -2.54 11.66 -15.17
N SER A 44 -3.11 12.27 -16.21
CA SER A 44 -4.41 11.86 -16.77
C SER A 44 -4.23 10.57 -17.57
N SER A 45 -4.76 9.48 -17.06
CA SER A 45 -4.64 8.11 -17.58
C SER A 45 -5.47 7.82 -18.85
N SER A 46 -5.57 8.77 -19.79
CA SER A 46 -6.36 8.58 -21.01
C SER A 46 -5.68 7.69 -22.08
N THR A 47 -4.48 7.17 -21.81
CA THR A 47 -3.80 6.22 -22.72
C THR A 47 -3.10 5.10 -21.95
N PHE A 48 -3.83 4.41 -21.06
CA PHE A 48 -3.46 3.04 -20.69
C PHE A 48 -4.66 2.13 -20.86
N SER A 49 -4.76 1.59 -22.06
CA SER A 49 -5.44 0.36 -22.39
C SER A 49 -5.19 -0.67 -21.30
N GLN A 50 -6.25 -1.39 -20.94
CA GLN A 50 -6.33 -2.44 -19.93
C GLN A 50 -5.31 -3.57 -20.11
N LYS A 51 -4.02 -3.30 -19.89
CA LYS A 51 -3.10 -4.30 -19.38
C LYS A 51 -3.15 -4.19 -17.88
N ARG A 52 -4.10 -4.91 -17.27
CA ARG A 52 -3.99 -5.38 -15.89
C ARG A 52 -2.77 -6.30 -15.82
N GLN A 53 -1.57 -5.74 -15.94
CA GLN A 53 -0.40 -6.37 -15.35
C GLN A 53 -0.68 -6.33 -13.86
N TYR A 54 -0.92 -7.53 -13.30
CA TYR A 54 -0.76 -7.81 -11.89
C TYR A 54 0.67 -7.44 -11.50
N ILE A 55 0.95 -6.15 -11.33
CA ILE A 55 2.02 -5.70 -10.46
C ILE A 55 1.53 -6.16 -9.09
N ARG A 56 1.97 -7.34 -8.65
CA ARG A 56 2.06 -7.67 -7.24
C ARG A 56 2.73 -6.43 -6.63
N ARG A 57 1.94 -5.55 -6.01
CA ARG A 57 2.50 -4.56 -5.08
C ARG A 57 3.37 -5.42 -4.17
N GLU A 58 4.68 -5.26 -4.26
CA GLU A 58 5.57 -5.68 -3.19
C GLU A 58 5.03 -4.95 -1.97
N ARG A 59 4.17 -5.62 -1.22
CA ARG A 59 3.73 -5.15 0.08
C ARG A 59 5.02 -5.11 0.85
N THR A 60 5.60 -3.92 0.98
CA THR A 60 6.73 -3.66 1.86
C THR A 60 6.20 -3.85 3.26
N ILE A 61 6.15 -5.12 3.69
CA ILE A 61 5.71 -5.48 5.03
C ILE A 61 6.69 -4.75 5.95
N LYS A 62 6.19 -3.75 6.68
CA LYS A 62 6.99 -2.99 7.64
C LYS A 62 7.26 -3.87 8.85
N ILE A 63 8.30 -4.69 8.76
CA ILE A 63 8.71 -5.60 9.82
C ILE A 63 9.60 -4.81 10.78
N TYR A 64 9.12 -4.59 12.01
CA TYR A 64 9.94 -4.08 13.10
C TYR A 64 10.57 -5.27 13.85
N PRO A 65 11.89 -5.55 13.70
CA PRO A 65 12.47 -6.79 14.18
C PRO A 65 12.28 -7.09 15.68
N PRO A 66 12.39 -6.12 16.61
CA PRO A 66 12.27 -6.39 18.05
C PRO A 66 10.97 -7.07 18.47
N ILE A 67 9.87 -6.83 17.74
CA ILE A 67 8.55 -7.37 18.08
C ILE A 67 8.11 -8.52 17.15
N HIS A 68 8.67 -8.61 15.94
CA HIS A 68 8.23 -9.58 14.92
C HIS A 68 9.17 -10.77 14.73
N VAL A 69 10.44 -10.69 15.14
CA VAL A 69 11.41 -11.78 14.98
C VAL A 69 11.03 -12.95 15.89
N LEU A 70 10.93 -14.15 15.33
CA LEU A 70 10.66 -15.37 16.08
C LEU A 70 11.92 -16.19 16.33
N PRO A 71 11.97 -16.91 17.46
CA PRO A 71 12.94 -17.98 17.65
C PRO A 71 12.86 -19.03 16.53
N GLN A 72 13.99 -19.63 16.16
CA GLN A 72 14.04 -20.65 15.10
C GLN A 72 13.16 -21.88 15.41
N ASN A 73 12.91 -22.19 16.67
CA ASN A 73 12.13 -23.37 17.09
C ASN A 73 10.62 -23.10 17.18
N THR A 74 10.15 -21.90 16.85
CA THR A 74 8.71 -21.59 16.89
C THR A 74 7.98 -22.35 15.81
N LYS A 75 7.08 -23.26 16.22
CA LYS A 75 6.10 -23.92 15.35
C LYS A 75 4.76 -23.21 15.50
N VAL A 76 4.05 -23.03 14.39
CA VAL A 76 2.68 -22.51 14.40
C VAL A 76 1.78 -23.55 13.77
N GLU A 77 0.77 -24.00 14.51
CA GLU A 77 -0.15 -25.06 14.08
C GLU A 77 -1.38 -24.52 13.34
N CYS A 78 -1.54 -23.20 13.31
CA CYS A 78 -2.67 -22.54 12.65
C CYS A 78 -2.54 -22.62 11.12
N ILE A 79 -3.57 -23.16 10.46
CA ILE A 79 -3.67 -23.31 9.00
C ILE A 79 -3.59 -21.97 8.26
N ASP A 80 -4.16 -20.92 8.87
CA ASP A 80 -4.23 -19.57 8.31
C ASP A 80 -3.00 -18.70 8.66
N SER A 81 -1.99 -19.31 9.27
CA SER A 81 -0.72 -18.65 9.60
C SER A 81 0.42 -19.22 8.78
N GLU A 82 1.37 -18.38 8.41
CA GLU A 82 2.52 -18.75 7.62
C GLU A 82 3.80 -18.22 8.26
N LEU A 83 4.86 -19.04 8.29
CA LEU A 83 6.18 -18.62 8.74
C LEU A 83 7.01 -18.19 7.53
N ILE A 84 7.28 -16.89 7.44
CA ILE A 84 8.09 -16.28 6.39
C ILE A 84 9.52 -16.16 6.89
N ASN A 85 10.48 -16.66 6.10
CA ASN A 85 11.90 -16.45 6.33
C ASN A 85 12.38 -15.30 5.45
N LEU A 86 13.00 -14.28 6.04
CA LEU A 86 13.66 -13.19 5.33
C LEU A 86 15.12 -13.54 5.05
N GLU A 87 15.74 -12.83 4.09
CA GLU A 87 17.12 -13.06 3.62
C GLU A 87 18.17 -13.09 4.75
N ASN A 88 17.92 -12.38 5.86
CA ASN A 88 18.83 -12.30 7.01
C ASN A 88 18.62 -13.43 8.04
N GLY A 89 17.92 -14.52 7.68
CA GLY A 89 17.59 -15.61 8.61
C GLY A 89 16.54 -15.23 9.67
N ILE A 90 15.90 -14.08 9.51
CA ILE A 90 14.83 -13.62 10.40
C ILE A 90 13.54 -14.37 10.05
N ARG A 91 12.98 -15.04 11.05
CA ARG A 91 11.66 -15.66 10.97
C ARG A 91 10.58 -14.71 11.45
N VAL A 92 9.52 -14.55 10.67
CA VAL A 92 8.34 -13.77 11.03
C VAL A 92 7.10 -14.61 10.74
N GLY A 93 6.09 -14.53 11.60
CA GLY A 93 4.80 -15.15 11.33
C GLY A 93 3.86 -14.14 10.69
N TYR A 94 3.09 -14.61 9.72
CA TYR A 94 2.12 -13.84 8.97
C TYR A 94 0.74 -14.47 9.16
N CYS A 95 -0.28 -13.65 9.40
CA CYS A 95 -1.65 -14.11 9.43
C CYS A 95 -2.33 -13.76 8.10
N ARG A 96 -2.83 -14.78 7.39
CA ARG A 96 -3.51 -14.58 6.11
C ARG A 96 -4.85 -13.88 6.26
N ILE A 97 -5.59 -14.18 7.33
CA ILE A 97 -6.88 -13.56 7.63
C ILE A 97 -6.75 -12.06 7.87
N LEU A 98 -5.78 -11.67 8.71
CA LEU A 98 -5.54 -10.28 9.07
C LEU A 98 -4.66 -9.52 8.06
N ASP A 99 -4.14 -10.23 7.07
CA ASP A 99 -3.25 -9.73 6.03
C ASP A 99 -2.06 -8.90 6.56
N ARG A 100 -1.47 -9.35 7.68
CA ARG A 100 -0.37 -8.65 8.36
C ARG A 100 0.59 -9.59 9.09
N PRO A 101 1.84 -9.15 9.37
CA PRO A 101 2.74 -9.86 10.26
C PRO A 101 2.17 -9.84 11.70
N LEU A 102 2.40 -10.95 12.39
CA LEU A 102 2.09 -11.11 13.80
C LEU A 102 3.34 -10.85 14.63
N THR A 103 3.14 -10.22 15.78
CA THR A 103 4.19 -10.08 16.80
C THR A 103 4.45 -11.40 17.52
N ARG A 104 5.59 -11.48 18.23
CA ARG A 104 5.95 -12.64 19.07
C ARG A 104 4.83 -13.06 20.02
N TYR A 105 4.21 -12.08 20.68
CA TYR A 105 3.13 -12.32 21.63
C TYR A 105 1.85 -12.81 20.95
N GLU A 106 1.50 -12.21 19.82
CA GLU A 106 0.34 -12.63 19.04
C GLU A 106 0.49 -14.05 18.49
N ILE A 107 1.69 -14.46 18.08
CA ILE A 107 1.96 -15.83 17.62
C ILE A 107 1.82 -16.83 18.75
N TYR A 108 2.30 -16.49 19.96
CA TYR A 108 2.10 -17.33 21.13
C TYR A 108 0.60 -17.54 21.43
N ILE A 109 -0.20 -16.47 21.40
CA ILE A 109 -1.65 -16.55 21.59
C ILE A 109 -2.31 -17.35 20.47
N CYS A 110 -1.93 -17.06 19.22
CA CYS A 110 -2.44 -17.73 18.04
C CYS A 110 -2.20 -19.24 18.16
N ASN A 111 -0.99 -19.65 18.53
CA ASN A 111 -0.67 -21.07 18.66
C ASN A 111 -1.41 -21.73 19.84
N LYS A 112 -1.67 -21.00 20.93
CA LYS A 112 -2.42 -21.53 22.07
C LYS A 112 -3.92 -21.68 21.77
N ASN A 113 -4.49 -20.76 20.99
CA ASN A 113 -5.94 -20.61 20.83
C ASN A 113 -6.39 -20.69 19.35
N TRP A 114 -5.62 -21.33 18.46
CA TRP A 114 -5.92 -21.34 17.02
C TRP A 114 -7.28 -21.97 16.70
N GLN A 115 -7.70 -22.99 17.47
CA GLN A 115 -8.98 -23.68 17.30
C GLN A 115 -10.17 -22.75 17.52
N ASN A 116 -10.06 -21.84 18.49
CA ASN A 116 -11.09 -20.87 18.87
C ASN A 116 -10.73 -19.46 18.40
N CYS A 117 -9.98 -19.34 17.30
CA CYS A 117 -9.56 -18.04 16.79
C CYS A 117 -10.80 -17.22 16.35
N PRO A 118 -11.06 -16.05 16.95
CA PRO A 118 -12.24 -15.24 16.61
C PRO A 118 -12.17 -14.70 15.17
N TYR A 119 -10.96 -14.55 14.64
CA TYR A 119 -10.74 -14.05 13.29
C TYR A 119 -11.05 -15.08 12.20
N ARG A 120 -11.21 -16.37 12.53
CA ARG A 120 -11.41 -17.45 11.55
C ARG A 120 -12.66 -17.26 10.68
N PHE A 121 -13.67 -16.57 11.19
CA PHE A 121 -14.92 -16.29 10.48
C PHE A 121 -14.95 -14.90 9.83
N VAL A 122 -13.88 -14.11 9.99
CA VAL A 122 -13.76 -12.81 9.36
C VAL A 122 -13.32 -13.04 7.92
N ILE A 123 -14.27 -12.91 7.00
CA ILE A 123 -13.97 -12.90 5.57
C ILE A 123 -13.11 -11.65 5.33
N PRO A 124 -11.89 -11.78 4.78
CA PRO A 124 -11.11 -10.61 4.42
C PRO A 124 -11.91 -9.89 3.33
N THR A 125 -12.49 -8.74 3.69
CA THR A 125 -13.11 -7.84 2.73
C THR A 125 -11.98 -7.36 1.83
N ALA A 126 -11.85 -8.00 0.67
CA ALA A 126 -11.12 -7.45 -0.45
C ALA A 126 -11.88 -6.18 -0.85
N ASN A 127 -11.52 -5.06 -0.21
CA ASN A 127 -12.09 -3.77 -0.54
C ASN A 127 -11.73 -3.47 -2.00
N GLU A 128 -12.78 -3.37 -2.82
CA GLU A 128 -12.78 -2.95 -4.23
C GLU A 128 -12.07 -1.61 -4.46
#